data_AF-A0A537DBP0-F1
#
_entry.id   AF-A0A537DBP0-F1
#
_cell.length_a   1.000
_cell.length_b   1.000
_cell.length_c   1.000
_cell.angle_alpha   90.00
_cell.angle_beta   90.00
_cell.angle_gamma   90.00
#
_symmetry.space_group_name_H-M   'P 1'
#
loop_
_entity.id
_entity.type
_entity.pdbx_description
1 polymer ?
#
loop_
_entity_poly.entity_id
_entity_poly.type
_entity_poly.pdbx_seq_one_letter_code
_entity_poly.pdbx_strand_id
1 'polypeptide(L)' 'MNRGKLAFTAVYLKGKHGYVGFIEEMPGVNSYGRTIEEARRLLQEVAALFFYAEWRSAHEMLAGKDVVRESFFIPIPCA' A
#
# COMPACT_ATOMS: atom_id res chain seq x y z
N MET A 1 -15.06 -8.98 13.43
CA MET A 1 -13.60 -8.76 13.37
C MET A 1 -13.37 -7.31 12.97
N ASN A 2 -12.98 -6.45 13.90
CA ASN A 2 -12.66 -5.06 13.59
C ASN A 2 -11.30 -5.08 12.86
N ARG A 3 -11.32 -5.06 11.52
CA ARG A 3 -10.09 -4.90 10.73
C ARG A 3 -9.61 -3.47 11.01
N GLY A 4 -8.50 -3.32 11.73
CA GLY A 4 -7.87 -2.01 11.90
C GLY A 4 -7.67 -1.39 10.52
N LYS A 5 -8.27 -0.22 10.28
CA LYS A 5 -8.09 0.51 9.03
C LYS A 5 -6.85 1.39 9.20
N LEU A 6 -5.80 1.07 8.45
CA LEU A 6 -4.66 1.96 8.24
C LEU A 6 -4.98 2.83 7.01
N ALA A 7 -4.86 4.14 7.15
CA ALA A 7 -5.06 5.09 6.06
C ALA A 7 -3.70 5.62 5.61
N PHE A 8 -3.50 5.65 4.30
CA PHE A 8 -2.34 6.25 3.64
C PHE A 8 -2.79 7.43 2.78
N THR A 9 -1.85 8.28 2.39
CA THR A 9 -2.12 9.45 1.56
C THR A 9 -2.01 9.08 0.09
N ALA A 10 -3.17 8.88 -0.56
CA ALA A 10 -3.25 8.64 -1.99
C ALA A 10 -3.29 9.96 -2.76
N VAL A 11 -2.32 10.18 -3.65
CA VAL A 11 -2.23 11.36 -4.51
C VAL A 11 -2.56 10.97 -5.94
N TYR A 12 -3.37 11.80 -6.61
CA TYR A 12 -3.77 11.60 -8.00
C TYR A 12 -3.39 12.83 -8.83
N LEU A 13 -2.39 12.67 -9.69
CA LEU A 13 -1.94 13.70 -10.60
C LEU A 13 -2.68 13.57 -11.94
N LYS A 14 -3.37 14.64 -12.35
CA LYS A 14 -4.03 14.71 -13.65
C LYS A 14 -3.01 15.06 -14.75
N GLY A 15 -2.87 14.18 -15.73
CA GLY A 15 -2.06 14.39 -16.93
C GLY A 15 -2.89 14.64 -18.19
N LYS A 16 -2.21 14.70 -19.35
CA LYS A 16 -2.86 14.91 -20.66
C LYS A 16 -3.79 13.77 -21.09
N HIS A 17 -3.53 12.54 -20.62
CA HIS A 17 -4.20 11.33 -21.09
C HIS A 17 -4.92 10.54 -19.99
N GLY A 18 -4.95 11.06 -18.76
CA GLY A 18 -5.52 10.35 -17.62
C GLY A 18 -4.96 10.84 -16.29
N TYR A 19 -4.99 9.95 -15.30
CA TYR A 19 -4.52 10.16 -13.94
C TYR A 19 -3.41 9.17 -13.61
N VAL A 20 -2.39 9.66 -12.91
CA VAL A 20 -1.39 8.84 -12.24
C VAL A 20 -1.70 8.89 -10.75
N GLY A 21 -1.96 7.73 -10.14
CA GLY A 21 -2.19 7.61 -8.71
C GLY A 21 -1.01 6.96 -8.01
N PHE A 22 -0.60 7.45 -6.85
CA PHE A 22 0.44 6.83 -6.00
C PHE A 22 0.17 7.10 -4.52
N ILE A 23 0.87 6.38 -3.64
CA ILE A 23 0.78 6.54 -2.18
C ILE A 23 2.07 7.22 -1.68
N GLU A 24 1.95 8.36 -0.99
CA GLU A 24 3.13 9.14 -0.56
C GLU A 24 4.04 8.36 0.39
N GLU A 25 3.46 7.59 1.31
CA GLU A 25 4.20 6.80 2.30
C GLU A 25 4.73 5.46 1.73
N MET A 26 4.35 5.10 0.51
CA MET A 26 4.72 3.83 -0.14
C MET A 26 5.33 4.06 -1.52
N PRO A 27 6.62 4.41 -1.58
CA PRO A 27 7.31 4.59 -2.85
C PRO A 27 7.28 3.28 -3.67
N GLY A 28 6.96 3.41 -4.97
CA GLY A 28 6.87 2.27 -5.89
C GLY A 28 5.46 1.68 -6.04
N VAL A 29 4.48 2.10 -5.23
CA VAL A 29 3.06 1.74 -5.44
C VAL A 29 2.39 2.83 -6.25
N ASN A 30 2.17 2.56 -7.54
CA ASN A 30 1.54 3.49 -8.46
C ASN A 30 0.47 2.82 -9.34
N SER A 31 -0.37 3.65 -9.95
CA SER A 31 -1.47 3.27 -10.81
C SER A 31 -1.64 4.30 -11.92
N TYR A 32 -2.26 3.88 -13.01
CA TYR A 32 -2.66 4.74 -14.12
C TYR A 32 -4.10 4.44 -14.50
N GLY A 33 -4.90 5.47 -14.78
CA GLY A 33 -6.26 5.33 -15.26
C GLY A 33 -6.63 6.47 -16.20
N ARG A 34 -7.56 6.25 -17.14
CA ARG A 34 -8.09 7.32 -17.99
C ARG A 34 -9.01 8.24 -17.18
N THR A 35 -9.63 7.71 -16.13
CA THR A 35 -10.44 8.44 -15.15
C THR A 35 -9.83 8.36 -13.74
N ILE A 36 -10.27 9.24 -12.85
CA ILE A 36 -9.83 9.21 -11.45
C ILE A 36 -10.39 7.99 -10.71
N GLU A 37 -11.57 7.51 -11.10
CA GLU A 37 -12.18 6.29 -10.57
C GLU A 37 -11.36 5.04 -10.92
N GLU A 38 -10.88 4.96 -12.17
CA GLU A 38 -9.99 3.89 -12.62
C GLU A 38 -8.67 3.90 -11.86
N ALA A 39 -8.01 5.06 -11.78
CA ALA A 39 -6.75 5.20 -11.05
C ALA A 39 -6.94 4.84 -9.57
N ARG A 40 -8.06 5.27 -8.94
CA ARG A 40 -8.37 4.95 -7.55
C ARG A 40 -8.55 3.46 -7.30
N ARG A 41 -9.33 2.78 -8.15
CA ARG A 41 -9.57 1.34 -8.05
C ARG A 41 -8.25 0.57 -8.22
N LEU A 42 -7.49 0.89 -9.26
CA LEU A 42 -6.23 0.22 -9.54
C LEU A 42 -5.21 0.45 -8.43
N LEU A 43 -5.13 1.66 -7.86
CA LEU A 43 -4.22 1.95 -6.75
C LEU A 43 -4.50 1.09 -5.53
N GLN A 44 -5.79 0.85 -5.20
CA GLN A 44 -6.17 -0.04 -4.10
C GLN A 44 -5.73 -1.48 -4.36
N GLU A 45 -5.91 -1.97 -5.59
CA GLU A 45 -5.52 -3.33 -5.97
C GLU A 45 -4.00 -3.51 -5.91
N VAL A 46 -3.23 -2.57 -6.46
CA VAL A 46 -1.76 -2.63 -6.45
C VAL A 46 -1.22 -2.53 -5.02
N ALA A 47 -1.79 -1.66 -4.18
CA ALA A 47 -1.39 -1.57 -2.78
C ALA A 47 -1.67 -2.87 -2.01
N ALA A 48 -2.84 -3.48 -2.20
CA ALA A 48 -3.18 -4.76 -1.58
C ALA A 48 -2.23 -5.89 -2.04
N LEU A 49 -1.89 -5.92 -3.33
CA LEU A 49 -0.95 -6.89 -3.88
C LEU A 49 0.46 -6.70 -3.31
N PHE A 50 0.92 -5.45 -3.17
CA PHE A 50 2.21 -5.13 -2.56
C PHE A 50 2.30 -5.68 -1.13
N PHE A 51 1.32 -5.38 -0.28
CA PHE A 51 1.29 -5.92 1.09
C PHE A 51 1.27 -7.45 1.13
N TYR A 52 0.50 -8.08 0.24
CA TYR A 52 0.44 -9.53 0.17
C TYR A 52 1.79 -10.14 -0.25
N ALA A 53 2.46 -9.54 -1.25
CA ALA A 53 3.77 -9.98 -1.71
C ALA A 53 4.84 -9.84 -0.63
N GLU A 54 4.93 -8.69 0.03
CA GLU A 54 5.86 -8.45 1.14
C GLU A 54 5.58 -9.39 2.32
N TRP A 55 4.31 -9.54 2.70
CA TRP A 55 3.92 -10.46 3.76
C TRP A 55 4.34 -11.89 3.43
N ARG A 56 4.05 -12.37 2.22
CA ARG A 56 4.40 -13.72 1.78
C ARG A 56 5.92 -13.92 1.76
N SER A 57 6.66 -12.98 1.20
CA SER A 57 8.13 -13.00 1.16
C SER A 57 8.74 -13.11 2.56
N ALA A 58 8.25 -12.29 3.50
CA ALA A 58 8.68 -12.35 4.89
C ALA A 58 8.34 -13.70 5.56
N HIS A 59 7.16 -14.27 5.27
CA HIS A 59 6.78 -15.58 5.81
C HIS A 59 7.65 -16.72 5.26
N GLU A 60 7.95 -16.69 3.96
CA GLU A 60 8.83 -17.67 3.32
C GLU A 60 10.26 -17.57 3.89
N MET A 61 10.78 -16.36 4.10
CA MET A 61 12.11 -16.14 4.67
C MET A 61 12.22 -16.58 6.14
N LEU A 62 11.14 -16.47 6.91
CA LEU A 62 11.10 -16.82 8.34
C LEU A 62 10.66 -18.26 8.60
N ALA A 63 10.30 -19.02 7.57
CA ALA A 63 9.86 -20.40 7.72
C ALA A 63 10.94 -21.27 8.39
N GLY A 64 10.54 -22.01 9.44
CA GLY A 64 11.44 -22.88 10.20
C GLY A 64 12.39 -22.16 11.17
N LYS A 65 12.31 -20.82 11.29
CA LYS A 65 13.07 -20.05 12.29
C LYS A 65 12.26 -19.86 13.57
N ASP A 66 12.95 -19.85 14.70
CA ASP A 66 12.36 -19.45 15.98
C ASP A 66 12.21 -17.93 16.02
N VAL A 67 10.98 -17.42 16.12
CA VAL A 67 10.65 -15.99 15.97
C VAL A 67 9.64 -15.55 17.02
N VAL A 68 9.87 -14.37 17.60
CA VAL A 68 8.91 -13.69 18.50
C VAL A 68 8.13 -12.66 17.68
N ARG A 69 6.81 -12.57 17.90
CA ARG A 69 5.93 -11.58 17.26
C ARG A 69 5.26 -10.72 18.34
N GLU A 70 5.35 -9.42 18.20
CA GLU A 70 4.72 -8.45 19.08
C GLU A 70 4.06 -7.32 18.27
N SER A 71 3.16 -6.57 18.91
CA SER A 71 2.62 -5.36 18.29
C SER A 71 3.65 -4.25 18.34
N PHE A 72 3.95 -3.64 17.19
CA PHE A 72 4.90 -2.54 17.08
C PHE A 72 4.18 -1.27 16.63
N PHE A 73 4.28 -0.21 17.43
CA PHE A 73 3.60 1.07 17.19
C PHE A 73 4.64 2.14 16.85
N ILE A 74 4.44 2.82 15.73
CA ILE A 74 5.27 3.94 15.31
C ILE A 74 4.52 5.26 15.46
N PRO A 75 5.15 6.32 16.00
CA PRO A 75 4.60 7.67 15.91
C PRO A 75 4.79 8.19 14.49
N ILE A 76 3.70 8.50 13.80
CA ILE A 76 3.75 9.12 12.46
C ILE A 76 3.62 10.64 12.66
N PRO A 77 4.60 11.45 12.22
CA PRO A 77 4.47 12.90 12.24
C PRO A 77 3.28 13.33 11.37
N CYS A 78 2.37 14.14 11.92
CA CYS A 78 1.39 14.85 11.09
C CYS A 78 2.10 16.00 10.39
N ALA A 79 2.01 16.06 9.06
CA ALA A 79 2.37 17.26 8.30
C ALA A 79 1.31 18.35 8.49
#